data_AF-A0A9P7XB48-F1
#
_entry.id   AF-A0A9P7XB48-F1
#
_cell.length_a   1.000
_cell.length_b   1.000
_cell.length_c   1.000
_cell.angle_alpha   90.00
_cell.angle_beta   90.00
_cell.angle_gamma   90.00
#
_symmetry.space_group_name_H-M   'P 1'
#
loop_
_entity.id
_entity.type
_entity.pdbx_description
1 polymer ?
#
loop_
_entity_poly.entity_id
_entity_poly.type
_entity_poly.pdbx_seq_one_letter_code
_entity_poly.pdbx_strand_id
1 'polypeptide(L)'
;MARDEEVGGDDWATMRKAMAFDPTTRIWVEASSLSSEERAKGLAVLLEQNRERMEDEAAKASKTEKRLGKLLGGYQVRWQTLSKRLTDSFEEMNKTQIDLESFSALSIAESAAAPRRIQGLSEEVDRLERREVALQERYQELDSKRRVIKGRLAAREEMIMAEAESINEQALAEEMAAEVNPELS
;
A
#
# COMPACT_ATOMS: atom_id res chain seq x y z
N MET A 1 74.39 22.87 -17.99
CA MET A 1 73.75 23.50 -19.17
C MET A 1 73.85 22.50 -20.31
N ALA A 2 72.84 21.64 -20.45
CA ALA A 2 72.69 20.81 -21.64
C ALA A 2 72.07 21.70 -22.73
N ARG A 3 72.70 21.73 -23.91
CA ARG A 3 72.14 22.36 -25.10
C ARG A 3 71.06 21.43 -25.63
N ASP A 4 69.81 21.89 -25.62
CA ASP A 4 68.75 21.27 -26.42
C ASP A 4 69.03 21.60 -27.89
N GLU A 5 69.38 20.59 -28.66
CA GLU A 5 69.40 20.67 -30.12
C GLU A 5 67.94 20.63 -30.62
N GLU A 6 67.46 21.76 -31.13
CA GLU A 6 66.18 21.84 -31.83
C GLU A 6 66.25 21.01 -33.11
N VAL A 7 65.75 19.77 -33.05
CA VAL A 7 65.45 18.99 -34.24
C VAL A 7 64.27 19.66 -34.92
N GLY A 8 64.56 20.45 -35.97
CA GLY A 8 63.58 21.00 -36.90
C GLY A 8 62.83 19.87 -37.58
N GLY A 9 61.76 19.40 -36.93
CA GLY A 9 60.88 18.38 -37.46
C GLY A 9 59.85 19.04 -38.36
N ASP A 10 60.00 18.86 -39.67
CA ASP A 10 58.85 18.91 -40.57
C ASP A 10 57.77 17.99 -39.99
N ASP A 11 56.66 18.58 -39.60
CA ASP A 11 55.53 17.88 -39.00
C ASP A 11 55.11 16.73 -39.91
N TRP A 12 55.04 15.50 -39.40
CA TRP A 12 54.64 14.33 -40.18
C TRP A 12 53.29 14.56 -40.90
N ALA A 13 52.42 15.38 -40.32
CA ALA A 13 51.15 15.76 -40.92
C ALA A 13 51.29 16.64 -42.19
N THR A 14 52.34 17.46 -42.32
CA THR A 14 52.61 18.24 -43.53
C THR A 14 53.24 17.36 -44.60
N MET A 15 54.23 16.52 -44.24
CA MET A 15 54.85 15.56 -45.15
C MET A 15 53.83 14.58 -45.74
N ARG A 16 52.95 14.01 -44.92
CA ARG A 16 51.93 13.04 -45.38
C ARG A 16 50.96 13.63 -46.41
N LYS A 17 50.64 14.93 -46.33
CA LYS A 17 49.76 15.60 -47.30
C LYS A 17 50.44 15.79 -48.66
N ALA A 18 51.77 15.89 -48.68
CA ALA A 18 52.55 16.01 -49.90
C ALA A 18 52.79 14.66 -50.59
N MET A 19 52.61 13.52 -49.90
CA MET A 19 52.83 12.19 -50.45
C MET A 19 51.58 11.55 -51.08
N ALA A 20 51.78 10.71 -52.09
CA ALA A 20 50.77 9.84 -52.67
C ALA A 20 51.34 8.41 -52.84
N PHE A 21 50.47 7.42 -52.79
CA PHE A 21 50.87 6.02 -52.97
C PHE A 21 50.96 5.69 -54.45
N ASP A 22 52.13 5.25 -54.92
CA ASP A 22 52.29 4.76 -56.27
C ASP A 22 51.76 3.32 -56.38
N PRO A 23 50.74 3.05 -57.21
CA PRO A 23 50.19 1.70 -57.37
C PRO A 23 51.18 0.68 -57.96
N THR A 24 52.21 1.13 -58.68
CA THR A 24 53.16 0.25 -59.39
C THR A 24 54.30 -0.19 -58.50
N THR A 25 55.00 0.77 -57.89
CA THR A 25 56.12 0.48 -56.97
C THR A 25 55.65 0.14 -55.56
N ARG A 26 54.39 0.44 -55.22
CA ARG A 26 53.79 0.25 -53.87
C ARG A 26 54.53 1.02 -52.78
N ILE A 27 55.11 2.16 -53.12
CA ILE A 27 55.84 3.04 -52.22
C ILE A 27 55.14 4.40 -52.16
N TRP A 28 55.27 5.08 -51.04
CA TRP A 28 54.84 6.47 -50.91
C TRP A 28 55.88 7.38 -51.58
N VAL A 29 55.44 8.18 -52.54
CA VAL A 29 56.25 9.14 -53.30
C VAL A 29 55.61 10.52 -53.23
N GLU A 30 56.37 11.57 -53.56
CA GLU A 30 55.84 12.93 -53.65
C GLU A 30 54.69 12.99 -54.66
N ALA A 31 53.56 13.55 -54.25
CA ALA A 31 52.36 13.60 -55.07
C ALA A 31 52.64 14.30 -56.40
N SER A 32 53.45 15.37 -56.38
CA SER A 32 53.87 16.13 -57.56
C SER A 32 54.53 15.29 -58.66
N SER A 33 55.10 14.14 -58.32
CA SER A 33 55.72 13.21 -59.28
C SER A 33 54.73 12.30 -60.02
N LEU A 34 53.49 12.21 -59.54
CA LEU A 34 52.43 11.35 -60.08
C LEU A 34 51.32 12.17 -60.74
N SER A 35 50.79 11.67 -61.86
CA SER A 35 49.60 12.23 -62.51
C SER A 35 48.35 12.04 -61.65
N SER A 36 47.31 12.84 -61.91
CA SER A 36 46.02 12.74 -61.20
C SER A 36 45.41 11.33 -61.31
N GLU A 37 45.53 10.68 -62.48
CA GLU A 37 45.03 9.32 -62.71
C GLU A 37 45.80 8.26 -61.92
N GLU A 38 47.12 8.38 -61.82
CA GLU A 38 47.97 7.46 -61.05
C GLU A 38 47.70 7.59 -59.55
N ARG A 39 47.48 8.82 -59.06
CA ARG A 39 47.05 9.06 -57.67
C ARG A 39 45.69 8.42 -57.37
N ALA A 40 44.72 8.52 -58.29
CA ALA A 40 43.42 7.88 -58.14
C ALA A 40 43.52 6.35 -58.09
N LYS A 41 44.36 5.76 -58.96
CA LYS A 41 44.67 4.32 -58.93
C LYS A 41 45.35 3.90 -57.62
N GLY A 42 46.30 4.70 -57.11
CA GLY A 42 46.95 4.48 -55.83
C GLY A 42 45.97 4.49 -54.65
N LEU A 43 45.06 5.46 -54.62
CA LEU A 43 43.98 5.51 -53.62
C LEU A 43 43.03 4.32 -53.71
N ALA A 44 42.70 3.85 -54.90
CA ALA A 44 41.88 2.64 -55.09
C ALA A 44 42.59 1.39 -54.53
N VAL A 45 43.90 1.24 -54.75
CA VAL A 45 44.68 0.14 -54.18
C VAL A 45 44.68 0.20 -52.64
N LEU A 46 44.89 1.39 -52.06
CA LEU A 46 44.83 1.56 -50.60
C LEU A 46 43.44 1.28 -50.03
N LEU A 47 42.37 1.66 -50.76
CA LEU A 47 41.00 1.36 -50.35
C LEU A 47 40.77 -0.16 -50.30
N GLU A 48 41.17 -0.89 -51.34
CA GLU A 48 41.04 -2.34 -51.37
C GLU A 48 41.87 -3.02 -50.27
N GLN A 49 43.11 -2.59 -50.04
CA GLN A 49 43.90 -3.10 -48.90
C GLN A 49 43.22 -2.85 -47.56
N ASN A 50 42.59 -1.69 -47.37
CA ASN A 50 41.85 -1.40 -46.15
C ASN A 50 40.57 -2.23 -46.03
N ARG A 51 39.89 -2.52 -47.15
CA ARG A 51 38.73 -3.42 -47.18
C ARG A 51 39.11 -4.83 -46.79
N GLU A 52 40.16 -5.39 -47.39
CA GLU A 52 40.68 -6.72 -47.03
C GLU A 52 41.04 -6.79 -45.55
N ARG A 53 41.76 -5.79 -45.03
CA ARG A 53 42.09 -5.72 -43.60
C ARG A 53 40.84 -5.64 -42.71
N MET A 54 39.83 -4.86 -43.11
CA MET A 54 38.58 -4.75 -42.36
C MET A 54 37.82 -6.07 -42.34
N GLU A 55 37.76 -6.78 -43.47
CA GLU A 55 37.12 -8.10 -43.55
C GLU A 55 37.83 -9.13 -42.68
N ASP A 56 39.15 -9.17 -42.71
CA ASP A 56 39.96 -10.05 -41.86
C ASP A 56 39.75 -9.77 -40.36
N GLU A 57 39.80 -8.50 -39.96
CA GLU A 57 39.58 -8.12 -38.57
C GLU A 57 38.13 -8.36 -38.12
N ALA A 58 37.14 -8.09 -38.97
CA ALA A 58 35.74 -8.41 -38.67
C ALA A 58 35.53 -9.91 -38.50
N ALA A 59 36.18 -10.75 -39.32
CA ALA A 59 36.12 -12.20 -39.18
C ALA A 59 36.77 -12.68 -37.88
N LYS A 60 37.91 -12.11 -37.49
CA LYS A 60 38.57 -12.40 -36.19
C LYS A 60 37.72 -11.95 -35.01
N ALA A 61 37.15 -10.74 -35.06
CA ALA A 61 36.27 -10.21 -34.04
C ALA A 61 35.04 -11.11 -33.86
N SER A 62 34.34 -11.45 -34.95
CA SER A 62 33.15 -12.32 -34.89
C SER A 62 33.45 -13.70 -34.32
N LYS A 63 34.61 -14.30 -34.64
CA LYS A 63 35.05 -15.57 -34.03
C LYS A 63 35.29 -15.41 -32.53
N THR A 64 35.93 -14.32 -32.13
CA THR A 64 36.23 -14.03 -30.73
C THR A 64 34.96 -13.76 -29.93
N GLU A 65 34.03 -12.96 -30.45
CA GLU A 65 32.73 -12.69 -29.86
C GLU A 65 31.89 -13.96 -29.70
N LYS A 66 31.85 -14.83 -30.72
CA LYS A 66 31.15 -16.13 -30.60
C LYS A 66 31.77 -17.02 -29.52
N ARG A 67 33.10 -17.01 -29.37
CA ARG A 67 33.80 -17.74 -28.31
C ARG A 67 33.49 -17.15 -26.94
N LEU A 68 33.54 -15.83 -26.80
CA LEU A 68 33.21 -15.13 -25.56
C LEU A 68 31.74 -15.34 -25.17
N GLY A 69 30.81 -15.30 -26.13
CA GLY A 69 29.39 -15.58 -25.88
C GLY A 69 29.17 -16.98 -25.30
N LYS A 70 29.86 -18.00 -25.82
CA LYS A 70 29.78 -19.37 -25.28
C LYS A 70 30.40 -19.50 -23.89
N LEU A 71 31.54 -18.85 -23.64
CA LEU A 71 32.26 -18.95 -22.37
C LEU A 71 31.63 -18.11 -21.25
N LEU A 72 31.22 -16.88 -21.58
CA LEU A 72 30.79 -15.88 -20.62
C LEU A 72 29.28 -15.71 -20.55
N GLY A 73 28.52 -16.12 -21.57
CA GLY A 73 27.06 -15.92 -21.61
C GLY A 73 26.35 -16.55 -20.40
N GLY A 74 26.74 -17.76 -20.01
CA GLY A 74 26.20 -18.40 -18.80
C GLY A 74 26.55 -17.65 -17.52
N TYR A 75 27.78 -17.13 -17.41
CA TYR A 75 28.20 -16.31 -16.27
C TYR A 75 27.48 -14.96 -16.22
N GLN A 76 27.25 -14.32 -17.36
CA GLN A 76 26.51 -13.07 -17.46
C GLN A 76 25.06 -13.24 -17.01
N VAL A 77 24.36 -14.28 -17.48
CA VAL A 77 22.99 -14.60 -17.05
C VAL A 77 22.96 -14.88 -15.54
N ARG A 78 23.89 -15.70 -15.04
CA ARG A 78 23.98 -16.01 -13.61
C ARG A 78 24.24 -14.76 -12.77
N TRP A 79 25.12 -13.87 -13.22
CA TRP A 79 25.39 -12.59 -12.55
C TRP A 79 24.14 -11.72 -12.53
N GLN A 80 23.42 -11.57 -13.64
CA GLN A 80 22.17 -10.80 -13.69
C GLN A 80 21.12 -11.35 -12.73
N THR A 81 20.93 -12.68 -12.69
CA THR A 81 19.99 -13.33 -11.78
C THR A 81 20.39 -13.13 -10.31
N LEU A 82 21.67 -13.30 -9.98
CA LEU A 82 22.16 -13.12 -8.61
C LEU A 82 22.05 -11.67 -8.16
N SER A 83 22.45 -10.72 -9.00
CA SER A 83 22.33 -9.28 -8.73
C SER A 83 20.87 -8.90 -8.49
N LYS A 84 19.95 -9.36 -9.35
CA LYS A 84 18.51 -9.11 -9.14
C LYS A 84 18.03 -9.70 -7.82
N ARG A 85 18.32 -10.98 -7.55
CA ARG A 85 17.92 -11.64 -6.30
C ARG A 85 18.48 -10.91 -5.07
N LEU A 86 19.71 -10.41 -5.14
CA LEU A 86 20.33 -9.64 -4.06
C LEU A 86 19.58 -8.33 -3.81
N THR A 87 19.28 -7.57 -4.86
CA THR A 87 18.50 -6.34 -4.76
C THR A 87 17.11 -6.60 -4.20
N ASP A 88 16.38 -7.56 -4.77
CA ASP A 88 15.03 -7.92 -4.32
C ASP A 88 15.03 -8.35 -2.83
N SER A 89 16.03 -9.13 -2.41
CA SER A 89 16.15 -9.56 -1.00
C SER A 89 16.47 -8.39 -0.06
N PHE A 90 17.26 -7.42 -0.53
CA PHE A 90 17.60 -6.25 0.27
C PHE A 90 16.41 -5.30 0.41
N GLU A 91 15.62 -5.13 -0.64
CA GLU A 91 14.36 -4.38 -0.58
C GLU A 91 13.37 -5.02 0.42
N GLU A 92 13.20 -6.34 0.37
CA GLU A 92 12.34 -7.06 1.32
C GLU A 92 12.87 -6.97 2.76
N MET A 93 14.19 -7.04 2.96
CA MET A 93 14.80 -6.85 4.28
C MET A 93 14.51 -5.45 4.85
N ASN A 94 14.65 -4.40 4.04
CA ASN A 94 14.33 -3.03 4.48
C ASN A 94 12.85 -2.87 4.82
N LYS A 95 11.96 -3.44 3.99
CA LYS A 95 10.52 -3.41 4.24
C LYS A 95 10.16 -4.11 5.55
N THR A 96 10.66 -5.33 5.76
CA THR A 96 10.41 -6.07 7.00
C THR A 96 11.00 -5.39 8.22
N GLN A 97 12.12 -4.67 8.08
CA GLN A 97 12.67 -3.86 9.16
C GLN A 97 11.76 -2.67 9.53
N ILE A 98 11.23 -1.95 8.53
CA ILE A 98 10.25 -0.87 8.75
C ILE A 98 8.98 -1.42 9.42
N ASP A 99 8.49 -2.57 8.97
CA ASP A 99 7.31 -3.23 9.55
C ASP A 99 7.58 -3.61 11.02
N LEU A 100 8.75 -4.17 11.32
CA LEU A 100 9.15 -4.51 12.68
C LEU A 100 9.17 -3.29 13.61
N GLU A 101 9.79 -2.19 13.16
CA GLU A 101 9.86 -0.95 13.92
C GLU A 101 8.45 -0.37 14.16
N SER A 102 7.60 -0.40 13.13
CA SER A 102 6.21 0.03 13.21
C SER A 102 5.38 -0.81 14.18
N PHE A 103 5.52 -2.14 14.14
CA PHE A 103 4.81 -3.04 15.06
C PHE A 103 5.34 -2.94 16.49
N SER A 104 6.64 -2.70 16.67
CA SER A 104 7.22 -2.42 17.99
C SER A 104 6.61 -1.16 18.61
N ALA A 105 6.56 -0.07 17.84
CA ALA A 105 5.92 1.17 18.28
C ALA A 105 4.42 0.98 18.57
N LEU A 106 3.71 0.26 17.71
CA LEU A 106 2.30 -0.07 17.91
C LEU A 106 2.08 -0.91 19.17
N SER A 107 2.93 -1.91 19.42
CA SER A 107 2.85 -2.77 20.60
C SER A 107 2.99 -1.95 21.89
N ILE A 108 3.93 -1.00 21.93
CA ILE A 108 4.11 -0.10 23.07
C ILE A 108 2.86 0.77 23.27
N ALA A 109 2.35 1.37 22.19
CA ALA A 109 1.16 2.22 22.24
C ALA A 109 -0.08 1.43 22.72
N GLU A 110 -0.32 0.24 22.17
CA GLU A 110 -1.42 -0.64 22.53
C GLU A 110 -1.31 -1.14 23.97
N SER A 111 -0.10 -1.46 24.43
CA SER A 111 0.14 -1.88 25.83
C SER A 111 -0.25 -0.78 26.82
N ALA A 112 -0.12 0.49 26.45
CA ALA A 112 -0.56 1.62 27.27
C ALA A 112 -2.06 1.94 27.09
N ALA A 113 -2.61 1.79 25.88
CA ALA A 113 -3.99 2.15 25.55
C ALA A 113 -5.01 1.09 25.98
N ALA A 114 -4.69 -0.20 25.90
CA ALA A 114 -5.60 -1.29 26.24
C ALA A 114 -6.08 -1.25 27.71
N PRO A 115 -5.21 -1.07 28.73
CA PRO A 115 -5.66 -0.98 30.12
C PRO A 115 -6.61 0.20 30.36
N ARG A 116 -6.34 1.36 29.74
CA ARG A 116 -7.19 2.55 29.85
C ARG A 116 -8.58 2.32 29.25
N ARG A 117 -8.66 1.64 28.09
CA ARG A 117 -9.95 1.27 27.48
C ARG A 117 -10.73 0.31 28.37
N ILE A 118 -10.07 -0.70 28.93
CA ILE A 118 -10.71 -1.66 29.84
C ILE A 118 -11.23 -0.92 31.08
N GLN A 119 -10.41 -0.07 31.69
CA GLN A 119 -10.80 0.72 32.86
C GLN A 119 -12.02 1.60 32.57
N GLY A 120 -12.00 2.35 31.46
CA GLY A 120 -13.14 3.21 31.09
C GLY A 120 -14.42 2.42 30.84
N LEU A 121 -14.34 1.23 30.26
CA LEU A 121 -15.48 0.34 30.10
C LEU A 121 -15.99 -0.20 31.44
N SER A 122 -15.09 -0.61 32.34
CA SER A 122 -15.46 -1.06 33.69
C SER A 122 -16.15 0.05 34.48
N GLU A 123 -15.63 1.28 34.44
CA GLU A 123 -16.24 2.43 35.11
C GLU A 123 -17.65 2.75 34.57
N GLU A 124 -17.85 2.62 33.25
CA GLU A 124 -19.17 2.81 32.64
C GLU A 124 -20.14 1.68 33.03
N VAL A 125 -19.69 0.43 33.06
CA VAL A 125 -20.49 -0.71 33.52
C VAL A 125 -20.92 -0.50 34.98
N ASP A 126 -19.98 -0.17 35.88
CA ASP A 126 -20.28 0.10 37.29
C ASP A 126 -21.32 1.23 37.44
N ARG A 127 -21.23 2.27 36.61
CA ARG A 127 -22.19 3.38 36.61
C ARG A 127 -23.58 2.91 36.16
N LEU A 128 -23.64 2.09 35.12
CA LEU A 128 -24.90 1.55 34.61
C LEU A 128 -25.55 0.59 35.61
N GLU A 129 -24.77 -0.26 36.28
CA GLU A 129 -25.27 -1.16 37.32
C GLU A 129 -25.87 -0.39 38.50
N ARG A 130 -25.19 0.64 39.01
CA ARG A 130 -25.73 1.49 40.09
C ARG A 130 -27.03 2.16 39.68
N ARG A 131 -27.12 2.64 38.43
CA ARG A 131 -28.32 3.26 37.89
C ARG A 131 -29.44 2.24 37.73
N GLU A 132 -29.14 1.03 37.28
CA GLU A 132 -30.10 -0.06 37.16
C GLU A 132 -30.70 -0.39 38.53
N VAL A 133 -29.87 -0.61 39.54
CA VAL A 133 -30.34 -0.91 40.92
C VAL A 133 -31.28 0.18 41.43
N ALA A 134 -30.89 1.46 41.31
CA ALA A 134 -31.73 2.56 41.75
C ALA A 134 -33.08 2.64 40.98
N LEU A 135 -33.08 2.31 39.68
CA LEU A 135 -34.31 2.26 38.89
C LEU A 135 -35.19 1.07 39.27
N GLN A 136 -34.60 -0.09 39.56
CA GLN A 136 -35.32 -1.27 40.02
C GLN A 136 -35.97 -1.03 41.39
N GLU A 137 -35.26 -0.43 42.34
CA GLU A 137 -35.82 -0.03 43.65
C GLU A 137 -37.00 0.93 43.49
N ARG A 138 -36.84 1.97 42.65
CA ARG A 138 -37.92 2.92 42.36
C ARG A 138 -39.12 2.25 41.70
N TYR A 139 -38.89 1.30 40.80
CA TYR A 139 -39.95 0.52 40.18
C TYR A 139 -40.72 -0.31 41.22
N GLN A 140 -40.01 -1.01 42.12
CA GLN A 140 -40.63 -1.78 43.20
C GLN A 140 -41.48 -0.91 44.13
N GLU A 141 -40.99 0.29 44.48
CA GLU A 141 -41.74 1.26 45.27
C GLU A 141 -43.03 1.70 44.55
N LEU A 142 -42.93 2.08 43.28
CA LEU A 142 -44.08 2.50 42.49
C LEU A 142 -45.08 1.37 42.27
N ASP A 143 -44.62 0.13 42.06
CA ASP A 143 -45.49 -1.02 41.89
C ASP A 143 -46.25 -1.33 43.20
N SER A 144 -45.59 -1.26 44.35
CA SER A 144 -46.26 -1.45 45.64
C SER A 144 -47.35 -0.39 45.88
N LYS A 145 -47.06 0.89 45.62
CA LYS A 145 -48.05 1.98 45.68
C LYS A 145 -49.21 1.74 44.72
N ARG A 146 -48.92 1.33 43.49
CA ARG A 146 -49.94 1.00 42.48
C ARG A 146 -50.85 -0.12 42.97
N ARG A 147 -50.30 -1.20 43.55
CA ARG A 147 -51.08 -2.32 44.11
C ARG A 147 -51.97 -1.86 45.26
N VAL A 148 -51.46 -1.04 46.17
CA VAL A 148 -52.25 -0.48 47.29
C VAL A 148 -53.42 0.37 46.77
N ILE A 149 -53.16 1.27 45.82
CA ILE A 149 -54.22 2.13 45.25
C ILE A 149 -55.28 1.29 44.52
N LYS A 150 -54.85 0.30 43.71
CA LYS A 150 -55.79 -0.62 43.04
C LYS A 150 -56.63 -1.42 44.02
N GLY A 151 -56.04 -1.91 45.12
CA GLY A 151 -56.79 -2.61 46.17
C GLY A 151 -57.82 -1.70 46.85
N ARG A 152 -57.46 -0.45 47.15
CA ARG A 152 -58.40 0.55 47.70
C ARG A 152 -59.54 0.89 46.73
N LEU A 153 -59.24 0.98 45.43
CA LEU A 153 -60.25 1.23 44.41
C LEU A 153 -61.24 0.07 44.33
N ALA A 154 -60.75 -1.18 44.26
CA ALA A 154 -61.60 -2.37 44.24
C ALA A 154 -62.51 -2.45 45.48
N ALA A 155 -61.96 -2.22 46.68
CA ALA A 155 -62.76 -2.20 47.91
C ALA A 155 -63.84 -1.10 47.90
N ARG A 156 -63.55 0.07 47.33
CA ARG A 156 -64.54 1.15 47.19
C ARG A 156 -65.60 0.82 46.13
N GLU A 157 -65.21 0.17 45.04
CA GLU A 157 -66.13 -0.32 44.01
C GLU A 157 -67.11 -1.37 44.59
N GLU A 158 -66.61 -2.33 45.36
CA GLU A 158 -67.45 -3.31 46.08
C GLU A 158 -68.43 -2.62 47.04
N MET A 159 -67.97 -1.62 47.80
CA MET A 159 -68.82 -0.85 48.71
C MET A 159 -69.92 -0.08 47.97
N ILE A 160 -69.59 0.56 46.84
CA ILE A 160 -70.57 1.28 46.02
C ILE A 160 -71.59 0.32 45.41
N MET A 161 -71.14 -0.86 44.95
CA MET A 161 -72.04 -1.90 44.43
C MET A 161 -73.00 -2.39 45.52
N ALA A 162 -72.51 -2.66 46.73
CA ALA A 162 -73.36 -3.06 47.86
C ALA A 162 -74.34 -1.95 48.30
N GLU A 163 -73.90 -0.69 48.33
CA GLU A 163 -74.77 0.46 48.57
C GLU A 163 -75.86 0.55 47.49
N ALA A 164 -75.50 0.37 46.20
CA ALA A 164 -76.44 0.39 45.09
C ALA A 164 -77.43 -0.79 45.13
N GLU A 165 -76.98 -2.00 45.47
CA GLU A 165 -77.83 -3.16 45.68
C GLU A 165 -78.83 -2.90 46.82
N SER A 166 -78.37 -2.37 47.96
CA SER A 166 -79.25 -2.02 49.09
C SER A 166 -80.28 -0.95 48.71
N ILE A 167 -79.89 0.07 47.94
CA ILE A 167 -80.82 1.10 47.46
C ILE A 167 -81.84 0.49 46.50
N ASN A 168 -81.40 -0.40 45.61
CA ASN A 168 -82.29 -1.08 44.66
C ASN A 168 -83.27 -2.02 45.39
N GLU A 169 -82.81 -2.78 46.38
CA GLU A 169 -83.65 -3.61 47.24
C GLU A 169 -84.68 -2.76 48.02
N GLN A 170 -84.26 -1.62 48.57
CA GLN A 170 -85.16 -0.69 49.25
C GLN A 170 -86.21 -0.11 48.29
N ALA A 171 -85.80 0.33 47.11
CA ALA A 171 -86.71 0.85 46.09
C ALA A 171 -87.72 -0.21 45.63
N LEU A 172 -87.29 -1.45 45.40
CA LEU A 172 -88.19 -2.57 45.07
C LEU A 172 -89.14 -2.89 46.23
N ALA A 173 -88.69 -2.83 47.48
CA ALA A 173 -89.54 -3.03 48.65
C ALA A 173 -90.58 -1.91 48.82
N GLU A 174 -90.19 -0.66 48.56
CA GLU A 174 -91.11 0.50 48.54
C GLU A 174 -92.13 0.37 47.40
N GLU A 175 -91.71 -0.06 46.21
CA GLU A 175 -92.60 -0.31 45.06
C GLU A 175 -93.59 -1.46 45.34
N MET A 176 -93.13 -2.59 45.91
CA MET A 176 -94.00 -3.67 46.34
C MET A 176 -94.95 -3.24 47.48
N ALA A 177 -94.51 -2.38 48.40
CA ALA A 177 -95.37 -1.81 49.43
C ALA A 177 -96.42 -0.85 48.85
N ALA A 178 -96.09 -0.13 47.77
CA ALA A 178 -97.02 0.73 47.04
C ALA A 178 -98.04 -0.08 46.21
N GLU A 179 -97.64 -1.20 45.60
CA GLU A 179 -98.56 -2.13 44.90
C GLU A 179 -99.50 -2.88 45.86
N VAL A 180 -99.11 -3.06 47.12
CA VAL A 180 -99.96 -3.65 48.17
C VAL A 180 -100.95 -2.63 48.77
N ASN A 181 -100.99 -1.38 48.28
CA ASN A 181 -102.03 -0.40 48.61
C ASN A 181 -103.00 -0.11 47.44
N PRO A 182 -103.86 -1.07 47.04
CA PRO A 182 -105.06 -0.77 46.26
C PRO A 182 -106.19 -0.31 47.21
N GLU A 183 -106.67 0.91 46.98
CA GLU A 183 -107.90 1.50 47.53
C GLU A 183 -108.03 1.68 49.06
N LEU A 184 -108.15 2.95 49.48
CA LEU A 184 -109.31 3.46 50.24
C LEU A 184 -109.23 4.99 50.42
N SER A 185 -109.58 5.74 49.36
CA SER A 185 -110.61 6.79 49.34
C SER A 185 -110.64 7.51 48.00
#